data_AF-A0AAP2QBQ7-F1
#
_entry.id   AF-A0AAP2QBQ7-F1
#
_cell.length_a   1.000
_cell.length_b   1.000
_cell.length_c   1.000
_cell.angle_alpha   90.00
_cell.angle_beta   90.00
_cell.angle_gamma   90.00
#
_symmetry.space_group_name_H-M   'P 1'
#
loop_
_entity.id
_entity.type
_entity.pdbx_description
1 polymer ?
#
loop_
_entity_poly.entity_id
_entity_poly.type
_entity_poly.pdbx_seq_one_letter_code
_entity_poly.pdbx_strand_id
1 'polypeptide(L)' 'KDADVKDRELSDYTGEWQSVYPLLKDGILDEVFDYKAKLNKDMTAAEYKDYYTTGYKTDIDTINIKDNTIDFVVNGEHHQ' A
#
# COMPACT_ATOMS: atom_id res chain seq x y z
N LYS A 1 -12.51 20.87 6.94
CA LYS A 1 -12.63 20.95 8.42
C LYS A 1 -13.18 19.62 8.93
N ASP A 2 -13.09 19.34 10.21
CA ASP A 2 -13.55 18.07 10.81
C ASP A 2 -15.02 17.75 10.46
N ALA A 3 -15.86 18.78 10.31
CA ALA A 3 -17.26 18.65 9.90
C ALA A 3 -17.48 18.03 8.49
N ASP A 4 -16.46 18.02 7.65
CA ASP A 4 -16.52 17.48 6.28
C ASP A 4 -16.26 15.96 6.24
N VAL A 5 -15.74 15.36 7.32
CA VAL A 5 -15.54 13.90 7.42
C VAL A 5 -16.88 13.21 7.68
N LYS A 6 -17.11 12.08 7.02
CA LYS A 6 -18.34 11.28 7.10
C LYS A 6 -18.02 9.79 7.24
N ASP A 7 -18.97 9.05 7.79
CA ASP A 7 -18.92 7.60 7.85
C ASP A 7 -18.93 7.00 6.44
N ARG A 8 -18.32 5.82 6.32
CA ARG A 8 -18.17 5.07 5.07
C ARG A 8 -18.58 3.62 5.26
N GLU A 9 -19.08 3.02 4.20
CA GLU A 9 -19.42 1.60 4.18
C GLU A 9 -18.24 0.76 3.70
N LEU A 10 -18.21 -0.53 4.06
CA LEU A 10 -17.16 -1.44 3.60
C LEU A 10 -17.14 -1.55 2.07
N SER A 11 -18.29 -1.40 1.42
CA SER A 11 -18.45 -1.43 -0.03
C SER A 11 -17.64 -0.38 -0.77
N ASP A 12 -17.22 0.71 -0.11
CA ASP A 12 -16.32 1.68 -0.73
C ASP A 12 -14.94 1.09 -1.06
N TYR A 13 -14.62 -0.08 -0.51
CA TYR A 13 -13.36 -0.80 -0.71
C TYR A 13 -13.55 -2.13 -1.46
N THR A 14 -14.74 -2.43 -1.96
CA THR A 14 -15.00 -3.67 -2.72
C THR A 14 -14.04 -3.80 -3.91
N GLY A 15 -13.39 -4.95 -4.01
CA GLY A 15 -12.41 -5.23 -5.05
C GLY A 15 -11.32 -6.20 -4.60
N GLU A 16 -10.42 -6.48 -5.54
CA GLU A 16 -9.20 -7.26 -5.31
C GLU A 16 -8.01 -6.30 -5.27
N TRP A 17 -7.28 -6.30 -4.15
CA TRP A 17 -6.21 -5.35 -3.89
C TRP A 17 -4.88 -6.08 -3.70
N GLN A 18 -3.86 -5.69 -4.47
CA GLN A 18 -2.52 -6.26 -4.34
C GLN A 18 -1.62 -5.39 -3.46
N SER A 19 -0.76 -6.02 -2.66
CA SER A 19 0.30 -5.32 -1.95
C SER A 19 1.29 -4.69 -2.92
N VAL A 20 1.75 -3.48 -2.61
CA VAL A 20 2.81 -2.78 -3.38
C VAL A 20 4.22 -3.13 -2.89
N TYR A 21 4.34 -3.88 -1.78
CA TYR A 21 5.63 -4.26 -1.22
C TYR A 21 6.50 -5.11 -2.16
N PRO A 22 5.96 -6.07 -2.93
CA PRO A 22 6.72 -6.77 -3.96
C PRO A 22 7.31 -5.83 -5.01
N LEU A 23 6.53 -4.85 -5.50
CA LEU A 23 7.00 -3.87 -6.48
C LEU A 23 8.18 -3.02 -5.95
N LEU A 24 8.14 -2.69 -4.65
CA LEU A 24 9.26 -2.02 -3.99
C LEU A 24 10.50 -2.92 -3.95
N LYS A 25 10.35 -4.18 -3.54
CA LYS A 25 11.46 -5.15 -3.45
C LYS A 25 12.10 -5.39 -4.81
N ASP A 26 11.30 -5.43 -5.86
CA ASP A 26 11.73 -5.65 -7.24
C ASP A 26 12.38 -4.39 -7.87
N GLY A 27 12.39 -3.26 -7.16
CA GLY A 27 12.99 -2.00 -7.62
C GLY A 27 12.13 -1.22 -8.62
N ILE A 28 10.91 -1.67 -8.91
CA ILE A 28 9.98 -1.00 -9.85
C ILE A 28 9.63 0.41 -9.37
N LEU A 29 9.59 0.62 -8.04
CA LEU A 29 9.29 1.93 -7.45
C LEU A 29 10.50 2.86 -7.34
N ASP A 30 11.70 2.46 -7.78
CA ASP A 30 12.91 3.27 -7.63
C ASP A 30 12.81 4.61 -8.38
N GLU A 31 12.16 4.64 -9.55
CA GLU A 31 11.88 5.88 -10.31
C GLU A 31 10.98 6.84 -9.51
N VAL A 32 10.02 6.31 -8.73
CA VAL A 32 9.14 7.13 -7.88
C VAL A 32 9.93 7.79 -6.77
N PHE A 33 10.90 7.08 -6.17
CA PHE A 33 11.73 7.63 -5.09
C PHE A 33 12.73 8.67 -5.62
N ASP A 34 13.33 8.43 -6.78
CA ASP A 34 14.19 9.40 -7.46
C ASP A 34 13.40 10.68 -7.81
N TYR A 35 12.19 10.54 -8.34
CA TYR A 35 11.31 11.67 -8.62
C TYR A 35 10.97 12.47 -7.34
N LYS A 36 10.59 11.80 -6.25
CA LYS A 36 10.30 12.43 -4.95
C LYS A 36 11.49 13.20 -4.39
N ALA A 37 12.69 12.62 -4.45
CA ALA A 37 13.92 13.27 -4.01
C ALA A 37 14.20 14.56 -4.79
N LYS A 38 14.02 14.54 -6.12
CA LYS A 38 14.21 15.72 -6.98
C LYS A 38 13.16 16.81 -6.74
N LEU A 39 11.91 16.41 -6.51
CA LEU A 39 10.78 17.32 -6.31
C LEU A 39 10.85 18.02 -4.95
N ASN A 40 10.98 17.24 -3.88
CA ASN A 40 10.82 17.72 -2.50
C ASN A 40 12.13 18.19 -1.87
N LYS A 41 13.28 17.62 -2.30
CA LYS A 41 14.63 17.98 -1.83
C LYS A 41 14.84 17.91 -0.31
N ASP A 42 14.01 17.13 0.38
CA ASP A 42 14.03 16.90 1.82
C ASP A 42 14.71 15.57 2.19
N MET A 43 14.63 14.58 1.30
CA MET A 43 15.23 13.27 1.45
C MET A 43 15.87 12.83 0.13
N THR A 44 16.92 12.02 0.23
CA THR A 44 17.52 11.29 -0.89
C THR A 44 16.59 10.15 -1.35
N ALA A 45 16.80 9.64 -2.57
CA ALA A 45 16.03 8.51 -3.08
C ALA A 45 16.17 7.24 -2.19
N ALA A 46 17.35 7.04 -1.60
CA ALA A 46 17.60 5.93 -0.67
C ALA A 46 16.79 6.10 0.63
N GLU A 47 16.78 7.29 1.23
CA GLU A 47 15.98 7.56 2.42
C GLU A 47 14.48 7.43 2.14
N TYR A 48 14.00 7.85 0.96
CA TYR A 48 12.62 7.59 0.54
C TYR A 48 12.33 6.10 0.42
N LYS A 49 13.24 5.33 -0.18
CA LYS A 49 13.10 3.87 -0.30
C LYS A 49 13.04 3.21 1.07
N ASP A 50 13.87 3.62 2.03
CA ASP A 50 13.86 3.08 3.40
C ASP A 50 12.56 3.42 4.15
N TYR A 51 12.08 4.66 4.02
CA TYR A 51 10.81 5.10 4.57
C TYR A 51 9.64 4.25 4.05
N TYR A 52 9.55 4.10 2.72
CA TYR A 52 8.50 3.29 2.11
C TYR A 52 8.68 1.79 2.31
N THR A 53 9.91 1.30 2.46
CA THR A 53 10.18 -0.10 2.85
C THR A 53 9.54 -0.39 4.20
N THR A 54 9.71 0.51 5.18
CA THR A 54 9.08 0.38 6.49
C THR A 54 7.55 0.48 6.39
N GLY A 55 7.04 1.43 5.61
CA GLY A 55 5.60 1.66 5.47
C GLY A 55 4.83 0.59 4.69
N TYR A 56 5.45 -0.04 3.69
CA TYR A 56 4.80 -1.05 2.84
C TYR A 56 5.01 -2.48 3.29
N LYS A 57 6.01 -2.76 4.14
CA LYS A 57 6.33 -4.12 4.57
C LYS A 57 5.10 -4.81 5.18
N THR A 58 4.69 -5.90 4.55
CA THR A 58 3.63 -6.80 4.99
C THR A 58 3.84 -8.17 4.37
N ASP A 59 3.34 -9.22 5.02
CA ASP A 59 3.29 -10.59 4.48
C ASP A 59 1.93 -10.87 3.80
N ILE A 60 1.00 -9.90 3.82
CA ILE A 60 -0.27 -9.99 3.09
C ILE A 60 0.00 -9.66 1.62
N ASP A 61 -0.23 -10.62 0.74
CA ASP A 61 -0.03 -10.48 -0.70
C ASP A 61 -1.22 -9.78 -1.36
N THR A 62 -2.43 -10.18 -0.98
CA THR A 62 -3.69 -9.71 -1.57
C THR A 62 -4.77 -9.56 -0.50
N ILE A 63 -5.64 -8.57 -0.68
CA ILE A 63 -6.86 -8.37 0.12
C ILE A 63 -8.05 -8.39 -0.83
N ASN A 64 -8.95 -9.34 -0.64
CA ASN A 64 -10.20 -9.41 -1.41
C ASN A 64 -11.35 -8.94 -0.53
N ILE A 65 -12.07 -7.91 -0.97
CA ILE A 65 -13.20 -7.34 -0.23
C ILE A 65 -14.45 -7.54 -1.07
N LYS A 66 -15.40 -8.30 -0.53
CA LYS A 66 -16.67 -8.59 -1.17
C LYS A 66 -17.79 -8.71 -0.14
N ASP A 67 -18.94 -8.12 -0.46
CA ASP A 67 -20.09 -8.04 0.44
C ASP A 67 -19.67 -7.51 1.82
N ASN A 68 -19.91 -8.26 2.90
CA ASN A 68 -19.51 -7.91 4.27
C ASN A 68 -18.28 -8.70 4.75
N THR A 69 -17.43 -9.17 3.83
CA THR A 69 -16.28 -10.01 4.14
C THR A 69 -14.98 -9.43 3.60
N ILE A 70 -13.90 -9.66 4.34
CA ILE A 70 -12.53 -9.35 3.94
C ILE A 70 -11.75 -10.65 4.01
N ASP A 71 -11.03 -10.95 2.94
CA ASP A 71 -10.16 -12.12 2.84
C ASP A 71 -8.72 -11.67 2.65
N PHE A 72 -7.88 -11.97 3.63
CA PHE A 72 -6.45 -11.68 3.61
C PHE A 72 -5.70 -12.90 3.09
N VAL A 73 -4.99 -12.74 1.99
CA VAL A 73 -4.18 -13.81 1.39
C VAL A 73 -2.72 -13.63 1.80
N VAL A 74 -2.15 -14.63 2.48
CA VAL A 74 -0.76 -14.64 2.98
C VAL A 74 -0.08 -15.87 2.43
N ASN A 75 0.91 -15.70 1.54
CA ASN A 75 1.60 -16.80 0.87
C ASN A 75 0.66 -17.80 0.18
N GLY A 76 -0.46 -17.30 -0.35
CA GLY A 76 -1.52 -18.10 -0.97
C GLY A 76 -2.53 -18.74 0.00
N GLU A 77 -2.35 -18.60 1.31
CA GLU A 77 -3.31 -19.04 2.32
C GLU A 77 -4.36 -17.95 2.59
N HIS A 78 -5.63 -18.35 2.65
CA HIS A 78 -6.77 -17.44 2.81
C HIS A 78 -7.18 -17.32 4.28
N HIS A 79 -7.38 -16.09 4.75
CA HIS A 79 -7.83 -15.76 6.10
C HIS A 79 -9.01 -14.78 6.05
N GLN A 80 -10.20 -15.30 6.36
CA GLN A 80 -11.47 -14.54 6.39
C GLN A 80 -11.94 -14.26 7.81
#